data_AF-A0A258JET0-F1
#
_entry.id   AF-A0A258JET0-F1
#
_cell.length_a   1.000
_cell.length_b   1.000
_cell.length_c   1.000
_cell.angle_alpha   90.00
_cell.angle_beta   90.00
_cell.angle_gamma   90.00
#
_symmetry.space_group_name_H-M   'P 1'
#
loop_
_entity.id
_entity.type
_entity.pdbx_description
1 polymer ?
#
loop_
_entity_poly.entity_id
_entity_poly.type
_entity_poly.pdbx_seq_one_letter_code
_entity_poly.pdbx_strand_id
1 'polypeptide(L)'
;MVFVNSNSPKITPELVAEHGLKPDEYQRILDLIGREPTLTELGIFSAMWNEHCSYKSSKVHLRGLPTSGPHVIQGPGENAGVIDIGDGLACVFKMESHNHPSYIEPYQGAATGVGGILRDVFTMGARPIACLNALSFGAPEHPKTRHLVSG
;
A
#
# COMPACT_ATOMS: atom_id res chain seq x y z
N MET A 1 -17.54 -31.92 4.87
CA MET A 1 -18.62 -31.41 3.99
C MET A 1 -18.61 -29.90 4.12
N VAL A 2 -17.93 -29.21 3.20
CA VAL A 2 -17.92 -27.74 3.17
C VAL A 2 -19.25 -27.32 2.57
N PHE A 3 -20.03 -26.54 3.32
CA PHE A 3 -21.28 -25.98 2.84
C PHE A 3 -20.96 -25.00 1.70
N VAL A 4 -21.11 -25.45 0.45
CA VAL A 4 -21.12 -24.54 -0.69
C VAL A 4 -22.46 -23.83 -0.63
N ASN A 5 -22.44 -22.58 -0.19
CA ASN A 5 -23.64 -21.76 -0.13
C ASN A 5 -24.15 -21.55 -1.56
N SER A 6 -25.33 -22.08 -1.88
CA SER A 6 -25.93 -22.05 -3.22
C SER A 6 -26.29 -20.63 -3.71
N ASN A 7 -26.09 -19.61 -2.86
CA ASN A 7 -26.31 -18.20 -3.17
C ASN A 7 -25.03 -17.44 -3.56
N SER A 8 -23.86 -18.09 -3.60
CA SER A 8 -22.64 -17.43 -4.07
C SER A 8 -22.66 -17.26 -5.59
N PRO A 9 -22.37 -16.06 -6.12
CA PRO A 9 -22.30 -15.86 -7.56
C PRO A 9 -21.21 -16.75 -8.16
N LYS A 10 -21.47 -17.27 -9.36
CA LYS A 10 -20.47 -18.03 -10.12
C LYS A 10 -19.32 -17.10 -10.51
N ILE A 11 -18.09 -17.62 -10.50
CA ILE A 11 -16.93 -16.86 -10.94
C ILE A 11 -16.88 -16.87 -12.47
N THR A 12 -17.33 -15.79 -13.09
CA THR A 12 -17.27 -15.63 -14.55
C THR A 12 -16.06 -14.79 -14.96
N PRO A 13 -15.60 -14.88 -16.23
CA PRO A 13 -14.52 -14.03 -16.72
C PRO A 13 -14.80 -12.52 -16.55
N GLU A 14 -16.06 -12.11 -16.67
CA GLU A 14 -16.50 -10.73 -16.45
C GLU A 14 -16.30 -10.31 -15.00
N LEU A 15 -16.72 -11.15 -14.03
CA LEU A 15 -16.52 -10.89 -12.61
C LEU A 15 -15.04 -10.82 -12.23
N VAL A 16 -14.21 -11.67 -12.83
CA VAL A 16 -12.74 -11.63 -12.67
C VAL A 16 -12.18 -10.30 -13.18
N ALA A 17 -12.64 -9.83 -14.34
CA ALA A 17 -12.21 -8.55 -14.90
C ALA A 17 -12.68 -7.34 -14.07
N GLU A 18 -13.89 -7.39 -13.50
CA GLU A 18 -14.40 -6.37 -12.56
C GLU A 18 -13.53 -6.27 -11.29
N HIS A 19 -12.92 -7.38 -10.86
CA HIS A 19 -11.95 -7.42 -9.78
C HIS A 19 -10.55 -6.93 -10.20
N GLY A 20 -10.37 -6.44 -11.43
CA GLY A 20 -9.11 -5.90 -11.93
C GLY A 20 -8.02 -6.95 -12.15
N LEU A 21 -8.40 -8.24 -12.20
CA LEU A 21 -7.48 -9.35 -12.44
C LEU A 21 -7.39 -9.65 -13.94
N LYS A 22 -6.17 -9.81 -14.43
CA LYS A 22 -5.95 -10.27 -15.81
C LYS A 22 -6.23 -11.77 -15.95
N PRO A 23 -6.52 -12.27 -17.16
CA PRO A 23 -6.76 -13.70 -17.38
C PRO A 23 -5.60 -14.60 -16.91
N ASP A 24 -4.34 -14.16 -17.09
CA ASP A 24 -3.15 -14.89 -16.64
C ASP A 24 -2.98 -14.85 -15.12
N GLU A 25 -3.33 -13.73 -14.47
CA GLU A 25 -3.39 -13.64 -13.01
C GLU A 25 -4.44 -14.60 -12.44
N TYR A 26 -5.63 -14.68 -13.06
CA TYR A 26 -6.67 -15.61 -12.64
C TYR A 26 -6.27 -17.08 -12.83
N GLN A 27 -5.65 -17.43 -13.96
CA GLN A 27 -5.13 -18.79 -14.15
C GLN A 27 -4.13 -19.15 -13.04
N ARG A 28 -3.25 -18.22 -12.66
CA ARG A 28 -2.29 -18.44 -11.58
C ARG A 28 -2.97 -18.62 -10.22
N ILE A 29 -4.11 -17.96 -9.98
CA ILE A 29 -4.94 -18.18 -8.78
C ILE A 29 -5.47 -19.62 -8.77
N LEU A 30 -5.99 -20.11 -9.90
CA LEU A 30 -6.46 -21.49 -10.02
C LEU A 30 -5.34 -22.49 -9.75
N ASP A 31 -4.15 -22.25 -10.29
CA ASP A 31 -2.98 -23.12 -10.11
C ASP A 31 -2.51 -23.15 -8.64
N LEU A 32 -2.58 -22.01 -7.94
CA LEU A 32 -2.18 -21.90 -6.53
C LEU A 32 -3.17 -22.58 -5.56
N ILE A 33 -4.47 -22.44 -5.81
CA ILE A 33 -5.53 -22.96 -4.92
C ILE A 33 -5.92 -24.40 -5.29
N GLY A 34 -5.76 -24.79 -6.56
CA GLY A 34 -6.15 -26.09 -7.09
C GLY A 34 -7.66 -26.25 -7.33
N ARG A 35 -8.44 -25.17 -7.27
CA ARG A 35 -9.89 -25.13 -7.54
C ARG A 35 -10.35 -23.71 -7.88
N GLU A 36 -11.60 -23.57 -8.31
CA GLU A 36 -12.25 -22.26 -8.44
C GLU A 36 -12.29 -21.55 -7.06
N PRO A 37 -11.86 -20.26 -6.98
CA PRO A 37 -11.95 -19.49 -5.75
C PRO A 37 -13.40 -19.15 -5.42
N THR A 38 -13.71 -19.02 -4.14
CA THR A 38 -14.95 -18.38 -3.70
C THR A 38 -14.88 -16.87 -3.99
N LEU A 39 -16.03 -16.18 -4.00
CA LEU A 39 -16.06 -14.72 -4.18
C LEU A 39 -15.16 -13.98 -3.18
N THR A 40 -15.16 -14.42 -1.92
CA THR A 40 -14.30 -13.83 -0.88
C THR A 40 -12.83 -14.04 -1.17
N GLU A 41 -12.42 -15.25 -1.59
CA GLU A 41 -11.04 -15.52 -1.99
C GLU A 41 -10.64 -14.68 -3.19
N LEU A 42 -11.50 -14.57 -4.21
CA LEU A 42 -11.27 -13.71 -5.37
C LEU A 42 -11.05 -12.25 -4.97
N GLY A 43 -11.87 -11.73 -4.07
CA GLY A 43 -11.73 -10.38 -3.51
C GLY A 43 -10.42 -10.17 -2.76
N ILE A 44 -9.95 -11.17 -2.01
CA ILE A 44 -8.64 -11.12 -1.33
C ILE A 44 -7.51 -11.06 -2.38
N PHE A 45 -7.54 -11.91 -3.41
CA PHE A 45 -6.53 -11.85 -4.48
C PHE A 45 -6.54 -10.50 -5.19
N SER A 46 -7.72 -9.97 -5.52
CA SER A 46 -7.87 -8.64 -6.13
C SER A 46 -7.19 -7.54 -5.28
N ALA A 47 -7.47 -7.51 -3.98
CA ALA A 47 -6.88 -6.53 -3.07
C ALA A 47 -5.35 -6.71 -2.94
N MET A 48 -4.87 -7.94 -2.84
CA MET A 48 -3.44 -8.21 -2.60
C MET A 48 -2.57 -8.09 -3.86
N TRP A 49 -3.12 -8.33 -5.05
CA TRP A 49 -2.37 -8.34 -6.32
C TRP A 49 -2.56 -7.07 -7.15
N ASN A 50 -3.28 -6.07 -6.62
CA ASN A 50 -3.31 -4.73 -7.21
C ASN A 50 -1.91 -4.08 -7.18
N GLU A 51 -1.72 -3.01 -7.95
CA GLU A 51 -0.40 -2.33 -8.01
C GLU A 51 0.03 -1.75 -6.67
N HIS A 52 -0.92 -1.21 -5.89
CA HIS A 52 -0.65 -0.56 -4.61
C HIS A 52 -0.03 -1.50 -3.58
N CYS A 53 -0.49 -2.76 -3.53
CA CYS A 53 -0.01 -3.76 -2.57
C CYS A 53 1.15 -4.60 -3.14
N SER A 54 1.11 -4.94 -4.42
CA SER A 54 2.07 -5.87 -5.01
C SER A 54 3.32 -5.21 -5.61
N TYR A 55 3.25 -3.91 -5.90
CA TYR A 55 4.31 -3.16 -6.59
C TYR A 55 4.74 -3.85 -7.90
N LYS A 56 3.82 -4.55 -8.59
CA LYS A 56 4.17 -5.44 -9.70
C LYS A 56 4.89 -4.73 -10.84
N SER A 57 4.59 -3.46 -11.12
CA SER A 57 5.31 -2.67 -12.13
C SER A 57 6.62 -2.08 -11.60
N SER A 58 6.65 -1.66 -10.33
CA SER A 58 7.77 -0.88 -9.77
C SER A 58 8.86 -1.73 -9.13
N LYS A 59 8.53 -2.93 -8.62
CA LYS A 59 9.46 -3.83 -7.91
C LYS A 59 10.70 -4.18 -8.72
N VAL A 60 10.58 -4.33 -10.03
CA VAL A 60 11.72 -4.58 -10.93
C VAL A 60 12.74 -3.45 -10.88
N HIS A 61 12.28 -2.20 -10.83
CA HIS A 61 13.15 -1.02 -10.76
C HIS A 61 13.74 -0.83 -9.36
N LEU A 62 12.93 -1.05 -8.32
CA LEU A 62 13.34 -0.86 -6.93
C LEU A 62 14.43 -1.84 -6.47
N ARG A 63 14.48 -3.05 -7.06
CA ARG A 63 15.52 -4.06 -6.76
C ARG A 63 16.94 -3.61 -7.09
N GLY A 64 17.10 -2.62 -7.97
CA GLY A 64 18.42 -2.10 -8.35
C GLY A 64 18.99 -1.09 -7.37
N LEU A 65 18.21 -0.62 -6.38
CA LEU A 65 18.67 0.37 -5.42
C LEU A 65 19.59 -0.25 -4.37
N PRO A 66 20.66 0.44 -3.93
CA PRO A 66 21.49 -0.03 -2.83
C PRO A 66 20.69 -0.03 -1.52
N THR A 67 20.70 -1.15 -0.80
CA THR A 67 19.92 -1.35 0.43
C THR A 67 20.76 -1.65 1.67
N SER A 68 22.08 -1.77 1.52
CA SER A 68 23.02 -2.08 2.59
C SER A 68 24.00 -0.93 2.81
N GLY A 69 24.40 -0.70 4.06
CA GLY A 69 25.44 0.25 4.42
C GLY A 69 25.84 0.09 5.89
N PRO A 70 26.97 0.69 6.33
CA PRO A 70 27.50 0.49 7.68
C PRO A 70 26.55 0.86 8.82
N HIS A 71 25.68 1.85 8.57
CA HIS A 71 24.71 2.35 9.56
C HIS A 71 23.30 1.76 9.36
N VAL A 72 23.09 0.90 8.36
CA VAL A 72 21.76 0.31 8.11
C VAL A 72 21.55 -0.84 9.09
N ILE A 73 20.63 -0.65 10.03
CA ILE A 73 20.17 -1.72 10.93
C ILE A 73 19.09 -2.55 10.23
N GLN A 74 18.13 -1.88 9.56
CA GLN A 74 17.04 -2.52 8.83
C GLN A 74 16.77 -1.79 7.50
N GLY A 75 16.97 -2.49 6.39
CA GLY A 75 16.63 -2.03 5.04
C GLY A 75 15.18 -2.38 4.65
N PRO A 76 14.84 -2.35 3.35
CA PRO A 76 13.50 -2.71 2.87
C PRO A 76 13.10 -4.14 3.25
N GLY A 77 11.86 -4.33 3.69
CA GLY A 77 11.30 -5.64 4.04
C GLY A 77 10.32 -5.57 5.23
N GLU A 78 10.54 -4.61 6.12
CA GLU A 78 9.70 -4.33 7.28
C GLU A 78 8.87 -3.06 7.10
N ASN A 79 8.05 -2.73 8.10
CA ASN A 79 7.17 -1.56 8.06
C ASN A 79 7.91 -0.24 7.94
N ALA A 80 9.16 -0.11 8.40
CA ALA A 80 9.97 1.10 8.22
C ALA A 80 11.48 0.78 8.18
N GLY A 81 12.28 1.73 7.68
CA GLY A 81 13.75 1.62 7.68
C GLY A 81 14.35 2.06 9.01
N VAL A 82 15.48 1.46 9.38
CA VAL A 82 16.18 1.75 10.64
C VAL A 82 17.66 1.97 10.39
N ILE A 83 18.19 3.08 10.93
CA ILE A 83 19.62 3.39 10.91
C ILE A 83 20.17 3.64 12.31
N ASP A 84 21.42 3.25 12.51
CA ASP A 84 22.21 3.63 13.69
C ASP A 84 22.60 5.11 13.60
N ILE A 85 22.38 5.85 14.70
CA ILE A 85 22.76 7.26 14.83
C ILE A 85 23.80 7.50 15.92
N GLY A 86 24.38 6.43 16.49
CA GLY A 86 25.35 6.49 17.58
C GLY A 86 24.70 6.53 18.96
N ASP A 87 25.53 6.52 20.00
CA ASP A 87 25.13 6.60 21.42
C ASP A 87 24.09 5.55 21.86
N GLY A 88 24.04 4.40 21.19
CA GLY A 88 23.05 3.35 21.45
C GLY A 88 21.63 3.72 21.00
N LEU A 89 21.49 4.72 20.12
CA LEU A 89 20.23 5.19 19.56
C LEU A 89 20.08 4.79 18.09
N ALA A 90 18.83 4.61 17.67
CA ALA A 90 18.49 4.36 16.28
C ALA A 90 17.41 5.34 15.80
N CYS A 91 17.47 5.71 14.51
CA CYS A 91 16.43 6.48 13.85
C CYS A 91 15.58 5.55 12.99
N VAL A 92 14.26 5.63 13.16
CA VAL A 92 13.27 4.83 12.44
C VAL A 92 12.42 5.77 11.61
N PHE A 93 12.37 5.53 10.30
CA PHE A 93 11.69 6.42 9.38
C PHE A 93 11.12 5.68 8.17
N LYS A 94 10.06 6.25 7.62
CA LYS A 94 9.45 5.85 6.35
C LYS A 94 8.78 7.06 5.73
N MET A 95 8.45 6.94 4.45
CA MET A 95 7.62 7.89 3.74
C MET A 95 6.48 7.13 3.06
N GLU A 96 5.29 7.70 3.14
CA GLU A 96 4.08 7.17 2.48
C GLU A 96 3.38 8.27 1.69
N SER A 97 2.44 7.88 0.83
CA SER A 97 1.62 8.79 0.05
C SER A 97 0.14 8.45 0.22
N HIS A 98 -0.72 9.46 0.22
CA HIS A 98 -2.18 9.29 0.29
C HIS A 98 -2.93 10.07 -0.80
N ASN A 99 -2.35 10.06 -2.01
CA ASN A 99 -2.71 10.97 -3.10
C ASN A 99 -4.18 10.86 -3.53
N HIS A 100 -4.66 9.64 -3.83
CA HIS A 100 -6.02 9.45 -4.36
C HIS A 100 -7.09 9.80 -3.32
N PRO A 101 -7.02 9.32 -2.05
CA PRO A 101 -7.95 9.76 -1.02
C PRO A 101 -7.91 11.28 -0.77
N SER A 102 -6.71 11.88 -0.66
CA SER A 102 -6.56 13.33 -0.46
C SER A 102 -7.06 14.18 -1.64
N TYR A 103 -7.18 13.62 -2.84
CA TYR A 103 -7.80 14.30 -3.97
C TYR A 103 -9.34 14.35 -3.84
N ILE A 104 -9.94 13.31 -3.26
CA ILE A 104 -11.40 13.19 -3.10
C ILE A 104 -11.88 13.91 -1.84
N GLU A 105 -11.20 13.69 -0.72
CA GLU A 105 -11.46 14.31 0.58
C GLU A 105 -10.09 14.70 1.17
N PRO A 106 -9.71 16.00 1.10
CA PRO A 106 -8.34 16.40 1.43
C PRO A 106 -8.03 16.32 2.92
N TYR A 107 -8.92 16.78 3.79
CA TYR A 107 -8.73 16.79 5.24
C TYR A 107 -8.53 15.39 5.82
N GLN A 108 -9.51 14.51 5.65
CA GLN A 108 -9.50 13.13 6.11
C GLN A 108 -8.47 12.32 5.35
N GLY A 109 -8.30 12.52 4.05
CA GLY A 109 -7.24 11.85 3.29
C GLY A 109 -5.84 12.19 3.85
N ALA A 110 -5.55 13.46 4.10
CA ALA A 110 -4.28 13.82 4.72
C ALA A 110 -4.15 13.23 6.13
N ALA A 111 -5.21 13.30 6.94
CA ALA A 111 -5.22 12.79 8.31
C ALA A 111 -4.99 11.26 8.38
N THR A 112 -5.63 10.47 7.52
CA THR A 112 -5.43 9.02 7.46
C THR A 112 -4.04 8.66 6.96
N GLY A 113 -3.46 9.45 6.06
CA GLY A 113 -2.06 9.34 5.65
C GLY A 113 -1.10 9.53 6.81
N VAL A 114 -1.28 10.57 7.63
CA VAL A 114 -0.49 10.80 8.86
C VAL A 114 -0.68 9.65 9.86
N GLY A 115 -1.93 9.18 10.04
CA GLY A 115 -2.21 8.05 10.92
C GLY A 115 -1.53 6.75 10.46
N GLY A 116 -1.45 6.51 9.16
CA GLY A 116 -0.75 5.36 8.56
C GLY A 116 0.73 5.34 8.89
N ILE A 117 1.44 6.40 8.49
CA ILE A 117 2.90 6.49 8.69
C ILE A 117 3.30 6.44 10.16
N LEU A 118 2.49 7.02 11.06
CA LEU A 118 2.75 6.94 12.50
C LEU A 118 2.63 5.49 13.02
N ARG A 119 1.71 4.68 12.49
CA ARG A 119 1.59 3.26 12.86
C ARG A 119 2.78 2.45 12.36
N ASP A 120 3.30 2.74 11.17
CA ASP A 120 4.49 2.05 10.67
C ASP A 120 5.69 2.23 11.61
N VAL A 121 5.98 3.47 12.01
CA VAL A 121 7.06 3.76 12.97
C VAL A 121 6.77 3.14 14.34
N PHE A 122 5.55 3.26 14.83
CA PHE A 122 5.14 2.70 16.13
C PHE A 122 5.30 1.18 16.19
N THR A 123 4.93 0.46 15.12
CA THR A 123 5.04 -1.01 15.08
C THR A 123 6.47 -1.53 15.05
N MET A 124 7.44 -0.67 14.72
CA MET A 124 8.88 -0.97 14.88
C MET A 124 9.37 -0.81 16.33
N GLY A 125 8.50 -0.47 17.28
CA GLY A 125 8.88 -0.21 18.67
C GLY A 125 9.48 1.18 18.91
N ALA A 126 9.39 2.09 17.95
CA ALA A 126 9.94 3.43 18.02
C ALA A 126 8.88 4.46 18.44
N ARG A 127 9.29 5.47 19.19
CA ARG A 127 8.44 6.63 19.51
C ARG A 127 8.52 7.66 18.38
N PRO A 128 7.41 8.00 17.69
CA PRO A 128 7.43 9.10 16.73
C PRO A 128 7.78 10.44 17.42
N ILE A 129 8.77 11.17 16.89
CA ILE A 129 9.22 12.47 17.44
C ILE A 129 9.10 13.62 16.45
N ALA A 130 8.91 13.33 15.16
CA ALA A 130 8.77 14.30 14.10
C ALA A 130 7.90 13.74 12.98
N CYS A 131 7.20 14.63 12.26
CA CYS A 131 6.42 14.31 11.07
C CYS A 131 6.67 15.39 10.03
N LEU A 132 6.91 14.98 8.78
CA LEU A 132 7.18 15.86 7.66
C LEU A 132 6.13 15.62 6.57
N ASN A 133 5.79 16.65 5.79
CA ASN A 133 4.92 16.54 4.64
C ASN A 133 5.64 16.95 3.35
N ALA A 134 5.31 16.27 2.25
CA ALA A 134 5.76 16.62 0.91
C ALA A 134 4.52 16.84 0.05
N LEU A 135 4.08 18.10 -0.04
CA LEU A 135 2.83 18.47 -0.70
C LEU A 135 3.11 19.00 -2.10
N SER A 136 2.28 18.62 -3.07
CA SER A 136 2.36 19.09 -4.45
C SER A 136 0.94 19.29 -4.98
N PHE A 137 0.63 20.52 -5.39
CA PHE A 137 -0.68 20.91 -5.88
C PHE A 137 -0.59 21.51 -7.29
N GLY A 138 -1.74 21.68 -7.94
CA GLY A 138 -1.83 22.42 -9.19
C GLY A 138 -1.61 23.93 -9.00
N ALA A 139 -1.85 24.69 -10.07
CA ALA A 139 -1.59 26.13 -10.07
C ALA A 139 -2.36 26.87 -8.95
N PRO A 140 -1.74 27.85 -8.25
CA PRO A 140 -2.37 28.54 -7.12
C PRO A 140 -3.70 29.24 -7.44
N GLU A 141 -3.84 29.75 -8.67
CA GLU A 141 -5.02 30.44 -9.17
C GLU A 141 -6.17 29.49 -9.55
N HIS A 142 -5.90 28.20 -9.67
CA HIS A 142 -6.94 27.24 -10.03
C HIS A 142 -7.99 27.13 -8.91
N PRO A 143 -9.31 27.21 -9.21
CA PRO A 143 -10.35 27.29 -8.19
C PRO A 143 -10.33 26.15 -7.15
N LYS A 144 -9.94 24.94 -7.56
CA LYS A 144 -9.84 23.77 -6.66
C LYS A 144 -8.63 23.80 -5.73
N THR A 145 -7.55 24.50 -6.09
CA THR A 145 -6.28 24.44 -5.34
C THR A 145 -6.46 24.94 -3.91
N ARG A 146 -7.22 26.03 -3.72
CA ARG A 146 -7.50 26.56 -2.38
C ARG A 146 -8.16 25.54 -1.45
N HIS A 147 -9.10 24.75 -1.98
CA HIS A 147 -9.78 23.71 -1.20
C HIS A 147 -8.85 22.54 -0.88
N LEU A 148 -8.03 22.09 -1.84
CA LEU A 148 -7.08 20.99 -1.60
C LEU A 148 -6.02 21.37 -0.56
N VAL A 149 -5.58 22.63 -0.54
CA VAL A 149 -4.58 23.13 0.41
C VAL A 149 -5.15 23.30 1.82
N SER A 150 -6.44 23.64 1.95
CA SER A 150 -7.04 23.84 3.28
C SER A 150 -7.21 22.56 4.08
N GLY A 151 -7.22 21.40 3.41
CA GLY A 151 -7.89 20.21 3.93
C GLY A 151 -9.38 20.32 3.67
#